data_AF-H6QVP7-F1
#
_entry.id   AF-H6QVP7-F1
#
_cell.length_a   1.000
_cell.length_b   1.000
_cell.length_c   1.000
_cell.angle_alpha   90.00
_cell.angle_beta   90.00
_cell.angle_gamma   90.00
#
_symmetry.space_group_name_H-M   'P 1'
#
loop_
_entity.id
_entity.type
_entity.pdbx_description
1 polymer ?
#
loop_
_entity_poly.entity_id
_entity_poly.type
_entity_poly.pdbx_seq_one_letter_code
_entity_poly.pdbx_strand_id
1 'polypeptide(L)'
;MIKISNCFDGCLELRVRFFTFFSFGVVKYLVHDFVGKLSEKQKDELEGRIESFNTSSLNMPKLQPKYLVSHVKSLIGKEFKIFLQAAPFILFPFMDEDQREILISLCTLSSYAFQTHINNMEDFQLNL
;
A
#
# COMPACT_ATOMS: atom_id res chain seq x y z
N MET A 1 12.39 -21.29 -36.52
CA MET A 1 13.60 -20.87 -35.78
C MET A 1 14.02 -19.54 -36.39
N ILE A 2 14.11 -18.39 -35.72
CA ILE A 2 14.09 -17.98 -34.32
C ILE A 2 13.28 -16.66 -34.31
N LYS A 3 12.21 -16.59 -33.51
CA LYS A 3 11.46 -15.34 -33.30
C LYS A 3 12.32 -14.48 -32.38
N ILE A 4 12.63 -13.26 -32.81
CA ILE A 4 13.50 -12.32 -32.12
C ILE A 4 12.88 -12.02 -30.75
N SER A 5 13.45 -12.66 -29.71
CA SER A 5 13.28 -12.29 -28.31
C SER A 5 14.04 -10.99 -28.10
N ASN A 6 13.34 -9.85 -28.09
CA ASN A 6 13.83 -8.57 -27.57
C ASN A 6 12.62 -7.66 -27.34
N CYS A 7 11.83 -7.94 -26.31
CA CYS A 7 11.04 -6.89 -25.68
C CYS A 7 11.74 -6.59 -24.35
N PHE A 8 12.42 -5.44 -24.28
CA PHE A 8 12.78 -4.88 -22.98
C PHE A 8 11.47 -4.59 -22.26
N ASP A 9 11.09 -5.44 -21.31
CA ASP A 9 9.86 -5.26 -20.54
C ASP A 9 10.10 -4.21 -19.44
N GLY A 10 10.39 -2.98 -19.87
CA GLY A 10 10.47 -1.83 -18.98
C GLY A 10 9.19 -1.65 -18.17
N CYS A 11 8.06 -2.16 -18.69
CA CYS A 11 6.78 -2.12 -17.99
C CYS A 11 6.72 -3.09 -16.80
N LEU A 12 7.48 -4.19 -16.80
CA LEU A 12 7.54 -5.15 -15.69
C LEU A 12 8.65 -4.78 -14.68
N GLU A 13 9.85 -4.49 -15.17
CA GLU A 13 11.02 -4.16 -14.33
C GLU A 13 10.88 -2.79 -13.64
N LEU A 14 10.43 -1.75 -14.36
CA LEU A 14 10.17 -0.43 -13.78
C LEU A 14 8.99 -0.49 -12.82
N ARG A 15 7.96 -1.31 -13.09
CA ARG A 15 6.79 -1.49 -12.23
C ARG A 15 7.12 -2.20 -10.93
N VAL A 16 7.91 -3.27 -10.97
CA VAL A 16 8.39 -3.96 -9.75
C VAL A 16 9.31 -3.03 -8.93
N ARG A 17 10.22 -2.30 -9.59
CA ARG A 17 11.08 -1.31 -8.91
C ARG A 17 10.27 -0.17 -8.31
N PHE A 18 9.32 0.39 -9.05
CA PHE A 18 8.45 1.47 -8.59
C PHE A 18 7.57 1.01 -7.43
N PHE A 19 6.95 -0.16 -7.53
CA PHE A 19 6.16 -0.75 -6.46
C PHE A 19 6.98 -0.94 -5.17
N THR A 20 8.20 -1.47 -5.32
CA THR A 20 9.12 -1.68 -4.20
C THR A 20 9.53 -0.33 -3.59
N PHE A 21 9.94 0.64 -4.40
CA PHE A 21 10.28 1.99 -3.94
C PHE A 21 9.11 2.67 -3.23
N PHE A 22 7.91 2.59 -3.81
CA PHE A 22 6.71 3.22 -3.28
C PHE A 22 6.31 2.61 -1.93
N SER A 23 6.29 1.29 -1.83
CA SER A 23 5.88 0.58 -0.61
C SER A 23 6.93 0.66 0.50
N PHE A 24 8.22 0.45 0.18
CA PHE A 24 9.31 0.49 1.16
C PHE A 24 9.87 1.89 1.43
N GLY A 25 9.52 2.87 0.60
CA GLY A 25 9.82 4.28 0.81
C GLY A 25 8.61 4.99 1.39
N VAL A 26 7.75 5.52 0.52
CA VAL A 26 6.68 6.46 0.89
C VAL A 26 5.70 5.84 1.91
N VAL A 27 5.11 4.69 1.59
CA VAL A 27 4.08 4.07 2.45
C VAL A 27 4.70 3.68 3.80
N LYS A 28 5.90 3.09 3.79
CA LYS A 28 6.62 2.70 5.00
C LYS A 28 6.81 3.86 5.96
N TYR A 29 7.41 4.96 5.50
CA TYR A 29 7.72 6.08 6.38
C TYR A 29 6.47 6.79 6.87
N LEU A 30 5.42 6.89 6.05
CA LEU A 30 4.14 7.47 6.47
C LEU A 30 3.49 6.63 7.58
N VAL A 31 3.39 5.31 7.40
CA VAL A 31 2.79 4.42 8.39
C VAL A 31 3.63 4.39 9.68
N HIS A 32 4.96 4.37 9.56
CA HIS A 32 5.86 4.43 10.71
C HIS A 32 5.69 5.71 11.53
N ASP A 33 5.64 6.86 10.86
CA ASP A 33 5.47 8.16 11.52
C ASP A 33 4.09 8.25 12.19
N PHE A 34 3.04 7.87 11.46
CA PHE A 34 1.67 7.97 11.94
C PHE A 34 1.40 7.05 13.13
N VAL A 35 1.62 5.74 12.97
CA VAL A 35 1.38 4.75 14.02
C VAL A 35 2.36 4.95 15.18
N GLY A 36 3.58 5.41 14.89
CA GLY A 36 4.59 5.72 15.90
C GLY A 36 4.22 6.89 16.83
N LYS A 37 3.38 7.83 16.37
CA LYS A 37 2.88 8.96 17.15
C LYS A 37 1.65 8.64 18.00
N LEU A 38 0.99 7.50 17.77
CA LEU A 38 -0.18 7.09 18.54
C LEU A 38 0.20 6.81 20.00
N SER A 39 -0.66 7.24 20.92
CA SER A 39 -0.58 6.86 22.33
C SER A 39 -0.86 5.37 22.52
N GLU A 40 -0.44 4.78 23.64
CA GLU A 40 -0.69 3.36 23.93
C GLU A 40 -2.19 3.00 23.90
N LYS A 41 -3.07 3.90 24.39
CA LYS A 41 -4.53 3.69 24.30
C LYS A 41 -5.04 3.67 22.86
N GLN A 42 -4.50 4.54 22.00
CA GLN A 42 -4.87 4.57 20.57
C GLN A 42 -4.31 3.35 19.83
N LYS A 43 -3.17 2.82 20.26
CA LYS A 43 -2.63 1.56 19.74
C LYS A 43 -3.53 0.38 20.10
N ASP A 44 -4.02 0.31 21.34
CA ASP A 44 -4.99 -0.72 21.74
C ASP A 44 -6.28 -0.62 20.91
N GLU A 45 -6.78 0.60 20.67
CA GLU A 45 -7.95 0.80 19.80
C GLU A 45 -7.66 0.39 18.35
N LEU A 46 -6.47 0.73 17.82
CA LEU A 46 -6.04 0.33 16.49
C LEU A 46 -5.97 -1.20 16.36
N GLU A 47 -5.45 -1.90 17.38
CA GLU A 47 -5.44 -3.37 17.41
C GLU A 47 -6.87 -3.93 17.31
N GLY A 48 -7.80 -3.39 18.10
CA GLY A 48 -9.22 -3.79 18.04
C GLY A 48 -9.86 -3.53 16.68
N ARG A 49 -9.53 -2.40 16.04
CA ARG A 49 -10.01 -2.07 14.68
C ARG A 49 -9.48 -3.04 13.63
N ILE A 50 -8.18 -3.37 13.69
CA ILE A 50 -7.57 -4.34 12.77
C ILE A 50 -8.19 -5.73 12.97
N GLU A 51 -8.44 -6.16 14.21
CA GLU A 51 -9.10 -7.44 14.51
C GLU A 51 -10.54 -7.48 13.97
N SER A 52 -11.27 -6.35 14.04
CA SER A 52 -12.64 -6.24 13.53
C SER A 52 -12.75 -6.13 12.00
N PHE A 53 -11.63 -5.89 11.32
CA PHE A 53 -11.62 -5.63 9.89
C PHE A 53 -11.85 -6.92 9.09
N ASN A 54 -12.92 -6.95 8.29
CA ASN A 54 -13.26 -8.10 7.49
C ASN A 54 -12.34 -8.23 6.27
N THR A 55 -11.50 -9.25 6.25
CA THR A 55 -10.59 -9.56 5.13
C THR A 55 -11.18 -10.51 4.09
N SER A 56 -12.42 -10.99 4.26
CA SER A 56 -13.00 -12.07 3.42
C SER A 56 -13.06 -11.75 1.92
N SER A 57 -13.11 -10.46 1.56
CA SER A 57 -13.15 -10.00 0.16
C SER A 57 -11.81 -9.45 -0.33
N LEU A 58 -10.77 -9.52 0.50
CA LEU A 58 -9.42 -9.03 0.19
C LEU A 58 -8.47 -10.22 0.07
N ASN A 59 -7.60 -10.20 -0.93
CA ASN A 59 -6.56 -11.22 -1.09
C ASN A 59 -5.42 -10.99 -0.07
N MET A 60 -5.73 -11.18 1.21
CA MET A 60 -4.86 -10.85 2.34
C MET A 60 -4.74 -12.03 3.32
N PRO A 61 -3.55 -12.24 3.90
CA PRO A 61 -3.37 -13.24 4.95
C PRO A 61 -4.13 -12.84 6.22
N LYS A 62 -4.29 -13.79 7.15
CA LYS A 62 -4.84 -13.51 8.48
C LYS A 62 -4.04 -12.37 9.14
N LEU A 63 -4.77 -11.35 9.62
CA LEU A 63 -4.17 -10.20 10.28
C LEU A 63 -3.64 -10.61 11.66
N GLN A 64 -2.54 -9.99 12.06
CA GLN A 64 -1.96 -10.12 13.39
C GLN A 64 -1.91 -8.72 14.01
N PRO A 65 -3.01 -8.20 14.59
CA PRO A 65 -3.10 -6.80 15.01
C PRO A 65 -1.97 -6.37 15.92
N LYS A 66 -1.71 -7.15 16.98
CA LYS A 66 -0.64 -6.90 17.93
C LYS A 66 0.73 -6.81 17.26
N TYR A 67 1.01 -7.68 16.29
CA TYR A 67 2.25 -7.61 15.53
C TYR A 67 2.31 -6.34 14.67
N LEU A 68 1.23 -6.03 13.94
CA LEU A 68 1.16 -4.87 13.03
C LEU A 68 1.34 -3.53 13.77
N VAL A 69 0.82 -3.43 14.99
CA VAL A 69 0.90 -2.20 15.80
C VAL A 69 2.20 -2.14 16.60
N SER A 70 2.54 -3.20 17.34
CA SER A 70 3.74 -3.22 18.20
C SER A 70 5.05 -3.22 17.41
N HIS A 71 5.05 -3.82 16.22
CA HIS A 71 6.25 -3.96 15.38
C HIS A 71 6.16 -3.14 14.10
N VAL A 72 5.42 -2.02 14.12
CA VAL A 72 5.19 -1.20 12.93
C VAL A 72 6.48 -0.80 12.21
N LYS A 73 7.58 -0.59 12.94
CA LYS A 73 8.89 -0.21 12.41
C LYS A 73 9.62 -1.34 11.66
N SER A 74 9.23 -2.59 11.89
CA SER A 74 9.88 -3.80 11.37
C SER A 74 9.05 -4.50 10.29
N LEU A 75 7.96 -3.88 9.84
CA LEU A 75 7.09 -4.42 8.81
C LEU A 75 7.80 -4.48 7.45
N ILE A 76 7.34 -5.41 6.61
CA ILE A 76 7.85 -5.62 5.26
C ILE A 76 6.75 -5.34 4.23
N GLY A 77 7.09 -5.43 2.94
CA GLY A 77 6.23 -4.95 1.85
C GLY A 77 4.81 -5.55 1.82
N LYS A 78 4.61 -6.76 2.37
CA LYS A 78 3.29 -7.40 2.41
C LYS A 78 2.37 -6.75 3.45
N GLU A 79 2.91 -6.32 4.60
CA GLU A 79 2.11 -5.67 5.64
C GLU A 79 1.74 -4.24 5.24
N PHE A 80 2.59 -3.52 4.51
CA PHE A 80 2.22 -2.18 4.02
C PHE A 80 1.03 -2.18 3.06
N LYS A 81 0.81 -3.28 2.31
CA LYS A 81 -0.42 -3.43 1.51
C LYS A 81 -1.69 -3.45 2.38
N ILE A 82 -1.61 -4.01 3.59
CA ILE A 82 -2.71 -4.06 4.55
C ILE A 82 -3.12 -2.63 4.91
N PHE A 83 -2.15 -1.81 5.31
CA PHE A 83 -2.41 -0.40 5.62
C PHE A 83 -2.96 0.33 4.40
N LEU A 84 -2.39 0.14 3.22
CA LEU A 84 -2.84 0.84 2.02
C LEU A 84 -4.29 0.49 1.59
N GLN A 85 -4.74 -0.75 1.84
CA GLN A 85 -6.09 -1.20 1.52
C GLN A 85 -7.12 -0.94 2.64
N ALA A 86 -6.68 -1.01 3.90
CA ALA A 86 -7.57 -0.94 5.06
C ALA A 86 -7.53 0.42 5.79
N ALA A 87 -6.55 1.28 5.52
CA ALA A 87 -6.31 2.50 6.30
C ALA A 87 -7.53 3.44 6.44
N PRO A 88 -8.42 3.60 5.45
CA PRO A 88 -9.66 4.37 5.66
C PRO A 88 -10.51 3.84 6.83
N PHE A 89 -10.49 2.53 7.06
CA PHE A 89 -11.27 1.86 8.10
C PHE A 89 -10.53 1.78 9.44
N ILE A 90 -9.21 1.56 9.41
CA ILE A 90 -8.42 1.31 10.62
C ILE A 90 -7.70 2.56 11.14
N LEU A 91 -7.29 3.52 10.29
CA LEU A 91 -6.45 4.66 10.69
C LEU A 91 -7.17 6.02 10.74
N PHE A 92 -8.17 6.27 9.89
CA PHE A 92 -8.87 7.58 9.83
C PHE A 92 -9.40 8.13 11.17
N PRO A 93 -9.92 7.30 12.09
CA PRO A 93 -10.35 7.78 13.42
C PRO A 93 -9.26 8.49 14.22
N PHE A 94 -7.99 8.20 13.93
CA PHE A 94 -6.84 8.79 14.62
C PHE A 94 -6.22 9.95 13.84
N MET A 95 -6.71 10.24 12.63
CA MET A 95 -6.14 11.23 11.71
C MET A 95 -6.93 12.53 11.73
N ASP A 96 -6.21 13.64 11.60
CA ASP A 96 -6.77 14.93 11.18
C ASP A 96 -7.10 14.95 9.67
N GLU A 97 -7.68 16.06 9.20
CA GLU A 97 -8.13 16.19 7.80
C GLU A 97 -6.98 16.13 6.80
N ASP A 98 -5.89 16.86 7.06
CA ASP A 98 -4.69 16.88 6.22
C ASP A 98 -4.06 15.48 6.10
N GLN A 99 -3.96 14.74 7.21
CA GLN A 99 -3.43 13.38 7.22
C GLN A 99 -4.31 12.42 6.40
N ARG A 100 -5.64 12.59 6.46
CA ARG A 100 -6.56 11.80 5.63
C ARG A 100 -6.38 12.12 4.16
N GLU A 101 -6.25 13.38 3.78
CA GLU A 101 -6.01 13.77 2.38
C GLU A 101 -4.73 13.17 1.82
N ILE A 102 -3.63 13.21 2.60
CA ILE A 102 -2.36 12.59 2.22
C ILE A 102 -2.56 11.11 1.98
N LEU A 103 -3.25 10.42 2.89
CA LEU A 103 -3.44 8.99 2.79
C LEU A 103 -4.39 8.58 1.66
N ILE A 104 -5.45 9.36 1.40
CA ILE A 104 -6.34 9.19 0.25
C ILE A 104 -5.56 9.37 -1.06
N SER A 105 -4.72 10.40 -1.13
CA SER A 105 -3.86 10.65 -2.29
C SER A 105 -2.90 9.49 -2.53
N LEU A 106 -2.34 8.93 -1.45
CA LEU A 106 -1.46 7.77 -1.50
C LEU A 106 -2.18 6.50 -1.95
N CYS A 107 -3.38 6.23 -1.40
CA CYS A 107 -4.22 5.12 -1.83
C CYS A 107 -4.57 5.25 -3.32
N THR A 108 -4.93 6.44 -3.78
CA THR A 108 -5.26 6.74 -5.18
C THR A 108 -4.06 6.50 -6.10
N LEU A 109 -2.89 7.06 -5.77
CA LEU A 109 -1.65 6.83 -6.51
C LEU A 109 -1.30 5.34 -6.54
N SER A 110 -1.51 4.65 -5.44
CA SER A 110 -1.28 3.21 -5.39
C SER A 110 -2.21 2.43 -6.30
N SER A 111 -3.49 2.78 -6.39
CA SER A 111 -4.43 2.13 -7.29
C SER A 111 -3.98 2.24 -8.75
N TYR A 112 -3.44 3.39 -9.16
CA TYR A 112 -2.83 3.55 -10.48
C TYR A 112 -1.55 2.71 -10.62
N ALA A 113 -0.70 2.65 -9.59
CA ALA A 113 0.51 1.83 -9.59
C ALA A 113 0.22 0.32 -9.63
N PHE A 114 -0.93 -0.11 -9.11
CA PHE A 114 -1.39 -1.50 -9.08
C PHE A 114 -2.18 -1.91 -10.32
N GLN A 115 -2.52 -0.98 -11.22
CA GLN A 115 -3.19 -1.34 -12.48
C GLN A 115 -2.28 -2.21 -13.35
N THR A 116 -2.77 -3.38 -13.70
CA THR A 116 -2.04 -4.33 -14.55
C THR A 116 -2.31 -4.14 -16.04
N HIS A 117 -3.31 -3.33 -16.39
CA HIS A 117 -3.82 -3.13 -17.75
C HIS A 117 -4.00 -1.64 -18.04
N ILE A 118 -3.55 -1.20 -19.22
CA ILE A 118 -3.81 0.14 -19.77
C ILE A 118 -4.80 -0.04 -20.91
N ASN A 119 -5.97 0.59 -20.83
CA ASN A 119 -7.07 0.37 -21.78
C ASN A 119 -6.71 0.78 -23.23
N ASN A 120 -5.82 1.76 -23.42
CA ASN A 120 -5.32 2.20 -24.73
C ASN A 120 -3.79 2.08 -24.81
N MET A 121 -3.26 0.86 -24.76
CA MET A 121 -1.82 0.62 -24.87
C MET A 121 -1.24 1.11 -26.21
N GLU A 122 -2.00 1.01 -27.29
CA GLU A 122 -1.60 1.42 -28.64
C GLU A 122 -1.40 2.95 -28.73
N ASP A 123 -2.30 3.75 -28.18
CA ASP A 123 -2.16 5.22 -28.13
C ASP A 123 -1.00 5.65 -27.24
N PHE A 124 -0.75 4.95 -26.13
CA PHE A 124 0.36 5.25 -25.24
C PHE A 124 1.72 5.02 -25.90
N GLN A 125 1.84 3.97 -26.73
CA GLN A 125 3.07 3.65 -27.46
C GLN A 125 3.37 4.62 -28.60
N LEU A 126 2.35 5.24 -29.20
CA LEU A 126 2.50 6.25 -30.25
C LEU A 126 2.92 7.63 -29.73
N ASN A 127 2.72 7.89 -28.44
CA ASN A 127 3.04 9.16 -27.77
C ASN A 127 4.32 9.08 -26.89
N LEU A 128 5.12 8.02 -27.06
CA LEU A 128 6.46 7.86 -26.48
C LEU A 128 7.52 8.39 -27.44
#